data_AF-A0A934PWA2-F1
#
_entry.id   AF-A0A934PWA2-F1
#
_cell.length_a   1.000
_cell.length_b   1.000
_cell.length_c   1.000
_cell.angle_alpha   90.00
_cell.angle_beta   90.00
_cell.angle_gamma   90.00
#
_symmetry.space_group_name_H-M   'P 1'
#
loop_
_entity.id
_entity.type
_entity.pdbx_description
1 polymer ?
#
loop_
_entity_poly.entity_id
_entity_poly.type
_entity_poly.pdbx_seq_one_letter_code
_entity_poly.pdbx_strand_id
1 'polypeptide(L)'
;MNKLLLTLVIVLNSINVVFAQHTFKYRAVLPKPDTAGFYQINLPPAVIAKSKYDLSDLRILDGQGKFVPYVFGDLLKRNYRDSFISFPQIVPASQPDTVTTYIAENKLRSTINGLILKMRNTSVQRMVSVLGSDDMTRWYAITEDAQLGSAVPGNNADGNYEQLLNFPASTYHYFKIQVNNRQKAPVAILEAGIYKLQQVNPEYTALKGLTFTQKDSGNISSVHIRLSNAYTINKIHFDIAVTKFFKRAIAIYAVENQNRTFLGDTVISSAGGNDLYFSARAKQIELEIQNEDNPPLAFENITAYQLNQSLVAYLNKADTYQLLFGDSTAMKPFYDLGYFADSLHLQIPLLTTGKITPNPLYQRKIADSEQHVPKWLIWAAILIVVTILAVLTYKLTKEIGKRE
;
A
#
# COMPACT_ATOMS: atom_id res chain seq x y z
N MET A 1 -31.69 -32.54 27.79
CA MET A 1 -30.62 -32.85 26.83
C MET A 1 -30.04 -31.63 26.09
N ASN A 2 -30.70 -30.45 26.12
CA ASN A 2 -30.24 -29.29 25.33
C ASN A 2 -29.19 -28.38 26.00
N LYS A 3 -29.07 -28.38 27.35
CA LYS A 3 -28.09 -27.52 28.04
C LYS A 3 -26.65 -28.03 27.92
N LEU A 4 -26.44 -29.35 27.94
CA LEU A 4 -25.10 -29.96 27.84
C LEU A 4 -24.46 -29.77 26.45
N LEU A 5 -25.29 -29.79 25.40
CA LEU A 5 -24.85 -29.62 24.01
C LEU A 5 -24.43 -28.16 23.73
N LEU A 6 -25.10 -27.19 24.36
CA LEU A 6 -24.78 -25.77 24.24
C LEU A 6 -23.46 -25.43 24.96
N THR A 7 -23.21 -26.01 26.15
CA THR A 7 -21.94 -25.80 26.87
C THR A 7 -20.75 -26.39 26.11
N LEU A 8 -20.93 -27.55 25.45
CA LEU A 8 -19.88 -28.20 24.67
C LEU A 8 -19.48 -27.35 23.44
N VAL A 9 -20.44 -26.72 22.75
CA VAL A 9 -20.19 -25.84 21.59
C VAL A 9 -19.46 -24.54 21.99
N ILE A 10 -19.73 -24.00 23.18
CA ILE A 10 -19.06 -22.79 23.68
C ILE A 10 -17.61 -23.09 24.12
N VAL A 11 -17.36 -24.24 24.75
CA VAL A 11 -16.00 -24.68 25.13
C VAL A 11 -15.14 -25.01 23.90
N LEU A 12 -15.71 -25.64 22.86
CA LEU A 12 -14.99 -25.89 21.61
C LEU A 12 -14.64 -24.62 20.82
N ASN A 13 -15.39 -23.53 20.95
CA ASN A 13 -15.06 -22.25 20.30
C ASN A 13 -13.97 -21.45 21.03
N SER A 14 -13.92 -21.54 22.37
CA SER A 14 -12.94 -20.81 23.18
C SER A 14 -11.53 -21.41 23.12
N ILE A 15 -11.42 -22.69 22.76
CA ILE A 15 -10.15 -23.38 22.56
C ILE A 15 -9.43 -22.87 21.29
N ASN A 16 -10.15 -22.47 20.23
CA ASN A 16 -9.54 -22.07 18.94
C ASN A 16 -8.76 -20.75 18.95
N VAL A 17 -9.07 -19.82 19.86
CA VAL A 17 -8.42 -18.49 19.88
C VAL A 17 -6.96 -18.57 20.32
N VAL A 18 -6.62 -19.56 21.16
CA VAL A 18 -5.23 -19.77 21.62
C VAL A 18 -4.36 -20.38 20.52
N PHE A 19 -4.92 -21.23 19.63
CA PHE A 19 -4.14 -21.92 18.58
C PHE A 19 -3.64 -21.01 17.45
N ALA A 20 -4.26 -19.86 17.22
CA ALA A 20 -3.93 -18.99 16.10
C ALA A 20 -2.51 -18.40 16.15
N GLN A 21 -1.86 -18.36 17.33
CA GLN A 21 -0.51 -17.80 17.48
C GLN A 21 0.60 -18.85 17.27
N HIS A 22 0.26 -20.14 17.29
CA HIS A 22 1.24 -21.23 17.26
C HIS A 22 1.78 -21.52 15.86
N THR A 23 1.21 -20.93 14.81
CA THR A 23 1.61 -21.16 13.42
C THR A 23 2.69 -20.18 12.92
N PHE A 24 2.89 -19.05 13.62
CA PHE A 24 3.91 -18.05 13.27
C PHE A 24 5.29 -18.48 13.76
N LYS A 25 6.24 -18.63 12.84
CA LYS A 25 7.62 -19.08 13.15
C LYS A 25 8.48 -18.03 13.84
N TYR A 26 8.23 -16.76 13.55
CA TYR A 26 9.10 -15.66 13.95
C TYR A 26 8.31 -14.56 14.63
N ARG A 27 9.02 -13.81 15.47
CA ARG A 27 8.53 -12.58 16.08
C ARG A 27 9.60 -11.49 16.11
N ALA A 28 9.17 -10.24 16.11
CA ALA A 28 10.01 -9.07 16.38
C ALA A 28 9.30 -8.14 17.36
N VAL A 29 9.97 -7.78 18.45
CA VAL A 29 9.41 -6.86 19.45
C VAL A 29 9.32 -5.45 18.85
N LEU A 30 8.22 -4.75 19.08
CA LEU A 30 8.09 -3.34 18.73
C LEU A 30 8.57 -2.47 19.89
N PRO A 31 9.27 -1.35 19.62
CA PRO A 31 9.58 -0.36 20.66
C PRO A 31 8.29 0.11 21.35
N LYS A 32 8.40 0.43 22.64
CA LYS A 32 7.25 0.91 23.41
C LYS A 32 6.79 2.27 22.84
N PRO A 33 5.49 2.48 22.58
CA PRO A 33 4.98 3.77 22.12
C PRO A 33 5.16 4.87 23.18
N ASP A 34 5.58 6.06 22.78
CA ASP A 34 5.72 7.22 23.68
C ASP A 34 4.36 7.79 24.11
N THR A 35 3.37 7.71 23.22
CA THR A 35 2.00 8.20 23.37
C THR A 35 1.00 7.17 22.81
N ALA A 36 -0.27 7.27 23.20
CA ALA A 36 -1.31 6.50 22.52
C ALA A 36 -1.65 7.17 21.18
N GLY A 37 -1.71 6.41 20.10
CA GLY A 37 -1.97 6.96 18.77
C GLY A 37 -1.62 6.01 17.64
N PHE A 38 -1.75 6.49 16.39
CA PHE A 38 -1.28 5.75 15.23
C PHE A 38 0.24 5.78 15.12
N TYR A 39 0.83 4.64 14.78
CA TYR A 39 2.25 4.48 14.50
C TYR A 39 2.45 3.78 13.17
N GLN A 40 3.46 4.22 12.42
CA GLN A 40 3.91 3.56 11.21
C GLN A 40 5.02 2.59 11.58
N ILE A 41 4.78 1.30 11.41
CA ILE A 41 5.71 0.23 11.75
C ILE A 41 6.43 -0.17 10.47
N ASN A 42 7.69 0.23 10.33
CA ASN A 42 8.54 -0.15 9.20
C ASN A 42 8.75 -1.67 9.18
N LEU A 43 8.75 -2.28 7.99
CA LEU A 43 9.03 -3.69 7.77
C LEU A 43 10.43 -3.86 7.14
N PRO A 44 11.48 -4.14 7.92
CA PRO A 44 12.82 -4.33 7.38
C PRO A 44 12.88 -5.50 6.37
N PRO A 45 13.83 -5.49 5.42
CA PRO A 45 13.99 -6.59 4.46
C PRO A 45 14.11 -7.98 5.11
N ALA A 46 14.72 -8.06 6.30
CA ALA A 46 14.85 -9.31 7.04
C ALA A 46 13.52 -9.90 7.55
N VAL A 47 12.51 -9.07 7.79
CA VAL A 47 11.14 -9.46 8.16
C VAL A 47 10.41 -9.94 6.91
N ILE A 48 10.45 -9.15 5.84
CA ILE A 48 9.79 -9.46 4.55
C ILE A 48 10.32 -10.77 3.96
N ALA A 49 11.63 -11.01 4.01
CA ALA A 49 12.26 -12.26 3.55
C ALA A 49 11.78 -13.51 4.31
N LYS A 50 11.24 -13.35 5.52
CA LYS A 50 10.70 -14.45 6.36
C LYS A 50 9.17 -14.50 6.38
N SER A 51 8.52 -13.59 5.66
CA SER A 51 7.06 -13.50 5.55
C SER A 51 6.61 -14.13 4.23
N LYS A 52 5.31 -14.30 4.03
CA LYS A 52 4.76 -14.69 2.72
C LYS A 52 5.04 -13.64 1.65
N TYR A 53 4.91 -14.02 0.38
CA TYR A 53 5.18 -13.09 -0.73
C TYR A 53 4.21 -11.91 -0.74
N ASP A 54 2.94 -12.18 -0.42
CA ASP A 54 1.83 -11.23 -0.31
C ASP A 54 1.69 -10.59 1.08
N LEU A 55 2.59 -10.91 2.01
CA LEU A 55 2.60 -10.45 3.41
C LEU A 55 1.29 -10.75 4.18
N SER A 56 0.52 -11.74 3.73
CA SER A 56 -0.76 -12.09 4.36
C SER A 56 -0.62 -12.65 5.79
N ASP A 57 0.59 -13.05 6.16
CA ASP A 57 0.96 -13.66 7.44
C ASP A 57 1.47 -12.66 8.48
N LEU A 58 1.37 -11.36 8.25
CA LEU A 58 1.74 -10.37 9.26
C LEU A 58 0.63 -10.24 10.31
N ARG A 59 0.98 -10.30 11.60
CA ARG A 59 0.08 -9.97 12.72
C ARG A 59 0.80 -9.10 13.75
N ILE A 60 0.12 -8.11 14.28
CA ILE A 60 0.58 -7.37 15.48
C ILE A 60 -0.15 -7.96 16.67
N LEU A 61 0.59 -8.39 17.69
CA LEU A 61 0.06 -8.92 18.94
C LEU A 61 0.33 -7.93 20.06
N ASP A 62 -0.68 -7.63 20.87
CA ASP A 62 -0.52 -6.87 22.11
C ASP A 62 -0.05 -7.75 23.29
N GLY A 63 0.21 -7.10 24.43
CA GLY A 63 0.67 -7.76 25.65
C GLY A 63 -0.36 -8.71 26.27
N GLN A 64 -1.63 -8.61 25.86
CA GLN A 64 -2.72 -9.48 26.29
C GLN A 64 -2.94 -10.66 25.33
N GLY A 65 -2.15 -10.77 24.26
CA GLY A 65 -2.26 -11.85 23.29
C GLY A 65 -3.39 -11.65 22.27
N LYS A 66 -3.87 -10.43 22.08
CA LYS A 66 -4.89 -10.10 21.08
C LYS A 66 -4.23 -9.47 19.85
N PHE A 67 -4.80 -9.77 18.67
CA PHE A 67 -4.35 -9.16 17.43
C PHE A 67 -4.84 -7.72 17.31
N VAL A 68 -3.91 -6.83 16.98
CA VAL A 68 -4.15 -5.40 16.76
C VAL A 68 -4.45 -5.17 15.27
N PRO A 69 -5.57 -4.52 14.92
CA PRO A 69 -5.88 -4.13 13.55
C PRO A 69 -4.81 -3.21 12.96
N TYR A 70 -4.52 -3.39 11.68
CA TYR A 70 -3.58 -2.56 10.94
C TYR A 70 -4.01 -2.39 9.48
N VAL A 71 -3.41 -1.41 8.81
CA VAL A 71 -3.43 -1.24 7.35
C VAL A 71 -2.02 -1.17 6.81
N PHE A 72 -1.82 -1.46 5.53
CA PHE A 72 -0.51 -1.23 4.90
C PHE A 72 -0.33 0.26 4.62
N GLY A 73 0.90 0.76 4.80
CA GLY A 73 1.20 2.18 4.69
C GLY A 73 1.13 2.75 3.27
N ASP A 74 1.18 1.90 2.26
CA ASP A 74 0.95 2.26 0.85
C ASP A 74 -0.51 2.69 0.58
N LEU A 75 -1.44 2.31 1.46
CA LEU A 75 -2.83 2.75 1.43
C LEU A 75 -3.05 4.13 2.06
N LEU A 76 -2.03 4.71 2.72
CA LEU A 76 -2.15 6.06 3.26
C LEU A 76 -2.18 7.07 2.11
N LYS A 77 -3.27 7.82 1.99
CA LYS A 77 -3.30 9.00 1.14
C LYS A 77 -2.38 10.06 1.74
N ARG A 78 -1.18 10.23 1.16
CA ARG A 78 -0.37 11.40 1.45
C ARG A 78 -1.16 12.64 1.06
N ASN A 79 -1.41 13.51 2.04
CA ASN A 79 -2.23 14.69 1.86
C ASN A 79 -1.62 15.62 0.79
N TYR A 80 -2.23 15.63 -0.40
CA TYR A 80 -2.00 16.69 -1.38
C TYR A 80 -2.40 18.07 -0.82
N ARG A 81 -3.18 18.13 0.27
CA ARG A 81 -3.57 19.39 0.92
C ARG A 81 -2.37 20.26 1.32
N ASP A 82 -1.27 19.65 1.76
CA ASP A 82 -0.04 20.36 2.13
C ASP A 82 0.79 20.84 0.92
N SER A 83 0.36 20.51 -0.31
CA SER A 83 0.99 20.95 -1.54
C SER A 83 0.17 21.95 -2.35
N PHE A 84 -0.84 22.58 -1.72
CA PHE A 84 -1.57 23.69 -2.33
C PHE A 84 -0.66 24.91 -2.48
N ILE A 85 -0.42 25.31 -3.72
CA ILE A 85 0.27 26.56 -4.05
C ILE A 85 -0.81 27.59 -4.37
N SER A 86 -1.07 28.45 -3.40
CA SER A 86 -1.96 29.61 -3.60
C SER A 86 -1.29 30.61 -4.53
N PHE A 87 -2.04 31.06 -5.53
CA PHE A 87 -1.58 32.13 -6.42
C PHE A 87 -2.00 33.46 -5.80
N PRO A 88 -1.08 34.45 -5.71
CA PRO A 88 -1.42 35.78 -5.20
C PRO A 88 -2.63 36.36 -5.92
N GLN A 89 -3.60 36.85 -5.14
CA GLN A 89 -4.76 37.54 -5.67
C GLN A 89 -4.39 38.97 -6.05
N ILE A 90 -4.78 39.39 -7.25
CA ILE A 90 -4.80 40.80 -7.64
C ILE A 90 -6.26 41.27 -7.58
N VAL A 91 -6.53 42.25 -6.72
CA VAL A 91 -7.87 42.81 -6.54
C VAL A 91 -8.09 43.93 -7.57
N PRO A 92 -9.06 43.80 -8.50
CA PRO A 92 -9.45 44.88 -9.38
C PRO A 92 -9.95 46.10 -8.61
N ALA A 93 -9.67 47.32 -9.10
CA ALA A 93 -10.08 48.56 -8.45
C ALA A 93 -11.61 48.77 -8.40
N SER A 94 -12.37 48.11 -9.29
CA SER A 94 -13.83 48.15 -9.32
C SER A 94 -14.38 46.85 -9.91
N GLN A 95 -15.53 46.38 -9.39
CA GLN A 95 -16.24 45.22 -9.91
C GLN A 95 -17.75 45.50 -9.97
N PRO A 96 -18.42 45.15 -11.09
CA PRO A 96 -19.87 45.21 -11.16
C PRO A 96 -20.50 44.05 -10.36
N ASP A 97 -21.65 44.29 -9.72
CA ASP A 97 -22.35 43.27 -8.93
C ASP A 97 -22.78 42.04 -9.76
N THR A 98 -22.88 42.19 -11.08
CA THR A 98 -23.28 41.14 -12.00
C THR A 98 -22.21 40.08 -12.23
N VAL A 99 -20.94 40.36 -11.94
CA VAL A 99 -19.81 39.45 -12.20
C VAL A 99 -18.82 39.48 -11.04
N THR A 100 -18.60 38.34 -10.39
CA THR A 100 -17.47 38.20 -9.47
C THR A 100 -16.20 38.02 -10.29
N THR A 101 -15.19 38.88 -10.09
CA THR A 101 -13.89 38.76 -10.74
C THR A 101 -12.80 38.41 -9.73
N TYR A 102 -12.05 37.35 -9.99
CA TYR A 102 -10.85 36.97 -9.24
C TYR A 102 -9.67 36.89 -10.21
N ILE A 103 -8.55 37.54 -9.90
CA ILE A 103 -7.33 37.45 -10.72
C ILE A 103 -6.25 36.78 -9.90
N ALA A 104 -5.75 35.65 -10.40
CA ALA A 104 -4.69 34.86 -9.81
C ALA A 104 -3.38 35.10 -10.57
N GLU A 105 -2.30 35.43 -9.86
CA GLU A 105 -0.97 35.63 -10.43
C GLU A 105 -0.16 34.33 -10.43
N ASN A 106 0.10 33.78 -11.61
CA ASN A 106 1.07 32.71 -11.82
C ASN A 106 2.47 33.31 -11.97
N LYS A 107 3.05 33.73 -10.84
CA LYS A 107 4.33 34.47 -10.81
C LYS A 107 5.48 33.75 -11.51
N LEU A 108 5.50 32.41 -11.41
CA LEU A 108 6.55 31.57 -12.00
C LEU A 108 6.25 31.15 -13.45
N ARG A 109 5.11 31.56 -14.02
CA ARG A 109 4.65 31.12 -15.36
C ARG A 109 4.66 29.59 -15.51
N SER A 110 4.30 28.89 -14.43
CA SER A 110 4.23 27.42 -14.43
C SER A 110 3.19 26.97 -15.45
N THR A 111 3.49 25.92 -16.22
CA THR A 111 2.49 25.27 -17.08
C THR A 111 1.45 24.58 -16.21
N ILE A 112 0.20 25.03 -16.29
CA ILE A 112 -0.93 24.46 -15.55
C ILE A 112 -2.07 24.10 -16.51
N ASN A 113 -2.80 23.04 -16.22
CA ASN A 113 -3.95 22.56 -16.98
C ASN A 113 -5.25 22.58 -16.15
N GLY A 114 -5.22 23.29 -15.03
CA GLY A 114 -6.37 23.49 -14.19
C GLY A 114 -6.07 24.42 -13.04
N LEU A 115 -7.12 24.96 -12.45
CA LEU A 115 -7.06 25.87 -11.31
C LEU A 115 -8.08 25.43 -10.27
N ILE A 116 -7.62 25.21 -9.04
CA ILE A 116 -8.46 24.93 -7.89
C ILE A 116 -8.96 26.26 -7.34
N LEU A 117 -10.28 26.41 -7.23
CA LEU A 117 -10.93 27.53 -6.54
C LEU A 117 -11.40 27.09 -5.17
N LYS A 118 -10.92 27.75 -4.11
CA LYS A 118 -11.49 27.64 -2.77
C LYS A 118 -12.52 28.73 -2.58
N MET A 119 -13.74 28.35 -2.21
CA MET A 119 -14.88 29.25 -2.12
C MET A 119 -15.60 29.09 -0.78
N ARG A 120 -16.32 30.12 -0.34
CA ARG A 120 -17.24 29.95 0.79
C ARG A 120 -18.32 28.95 0.40
N ASN A 121 -18.64 28.01 1.29
CA ASN A 121 -19.60 26.96 1.04
C ASN A 121 -20.96 27.54 0.58
N THR A 122 -21.48 27.02 -0.53
CA THR A 122 -22.73 27.48 -1.15
C THR A 122 -23.40 26.34 -1.92
N SER A 123 -24.73 26.33 -1.94
CA SER A 123 -25.55 25.40 -2.74
C SER A 123 -25.90 25.96 -4.13
N VAL A 124 -25.20 27.00 -4.55
CA VAL A 124 -25.52 27.80 -5.74
C VAL A 124 -24.73 27.32 -6.95
N GLN A 125 -25.42 27.17 -8.08
CA GLN A 125 -24.81 26.88 -9.38
C GLN A 125 -24.63 28.16 -10.21
N ARG A 126 -23.45 28.35 -10.80
CA ARG A 126 -23.10 29.50 -11.65
C ARG A 126 -22.28 29.07 -12.86
N MET A 127 -22.18 29.94 -13.86
CA MET A 127 -21.22 29.77 -14.95
C MET A 127 -19.95 30.57 -14.65
N VAL A 128 -18.80 29.98 -14.95
CA VAL A 128 -17.49 30.57 -14.76
C VAL A 128 -16.67 30.49 -16.04
N SER A 129 -16.03 31.61 -16.38
CA SER A 129 -15.07 31.69 -17.47
C SER A 129 -13.67 31.96 -16.93
N VAL A 130 -12.66 31.38 -17.57
CA VAL A 130 -11.24 31.57 -17.26
C VAL A 130 -10.57 32.23 -18.46
N LEU A 131 -9.94 33.37 -18.23
CA LEU A 131 -9.16 34.11 -19.22
C LEU A 131 -7.69 34.18 -18.80
N GLY A 132 -6.80 34.23 -19.79
CA GLY A 132 -5.36 34.37 -19.60
C GLY A 132 -4.85 35.72 -20.09
N SER A 133 -3.85 36.27 -19.39
CA SER A 133 -3.13 37.47 -19.80
C SER A 133 -1.69 37.43 -19.33
N ASP A 134 -0.79 38.06 -20.09
CA ASP A 134 0.60 38.29 -19.68
C ASP A 134 0.87 39.73 -19.24
N ASP A 135 -0.02 40.66 -19.56
CA ASP A 135 0.19 42.11 -19.42
C ASP A 135 -0.92 42.83 -18.64
N MET A 136 -1.92 42.10 -18.13
CA MET A 136 -3.16 42.59 -17.49
C MET A 136 -4.07 43.45 -18.38
N THR A 137 -3.66 43.78 -19.61
CA THR A 137 -4.42 44.65 -20.53
C THR A 137 -5.19 43.84 -21.56
N ARG A 138 -4.55 42.83 -22.17
CA ARG A 138 -5.15 41.94 -23.17
C ARG A 138 -5.44 40.59 -22.55
N TRP A 139 -6.69 40.15 -22.70
CA TRP A 139 -7.20 38.91 -22.12
C TRP A 139 -7.72 37.99 -23.21
N TYR A 140 -7.34 36.71 -23.13
CA TYR A 140 -7.75 35.68 -24.08
C TYR A 140 -8.54 34.60 -23.36
N ALA A 141 -9.62 34.12 -23.96
CA ALA A 141 -10.40 33.03 -23.40
C ALA A 141 -9.55 31.75 -23.32
N ILE A 142 -9.58 31.08 -22.16
CA ILE A 142 -9.02 29.73 -21.96
C ILE A 142 -10.16 28.72 -21.85
N THR A 143 -11.21 29.08 -21.10
CA THR A 143 -12.43 28.28 -20.95
C THR A 143 -13.60 29.22 -20.74
N GLU A 144 -14.72 28.90 -21.37
CA GLU A 144 -15.96 29.67 -21.27
C GLU A 144 -17.07 28.79 -20.73
N ASP A 145 -17.98 29.41 -19.97
CA ASP A 145 -19.22 28.80 -19.48
C ASP A 145 -19.06 27.44 -18.78
N ALA A 146 -17.94 27.25 -18.06
CA ALA A 146 -17.77 26.08 -17.20
C ALA A 146 -18.74 26.16 -16.02
N GLN A 147 -19.24 25.01 -15.57
CA GLN A 147 -20.19 24.96 -14.47
C GLN A 147 -19.45 25.07 -13.13
N LEU A 148 -19.76 26.10 -12.36
CA LEU A 148 -19.45 26.20 -10.94
C LEU A 148 -20.54 25.45 -10.16
N GLY A 149 -20.15 24.40 -9.46
CA GLY A 149 -21.02 23.44 -8.79
C GLY A 149 -21.41 23.87 -7.37
N SER A 150 -22.42 23.20 -6.84
CA SER A 150 -22.81 23.31 -5.42
C SER A 150 -21.92 22.41 -4.55
N ALA A 151 -21.59 22.87 -3.36
CA ALA A 151 -20.94 22.02 -2.37
C ALA A 151 -21.82 20.81 -2.01
N VAL A 152 -21.19 19.64 -1.85
CA VAL A 152 -21.87 18.42 -1.42
C VAL A 152 -22.10 18.48 0.10
N PRO A 153 -23.34 18.26 0.60
CA PRO A 153 -23.61 18.19 2.02
C PRO A 153 -22.74 17.14 2.73
N GLY A 154 -22.12 17.51 3.86
CA GLY A 154 -21.40 16.58 4.75
C GLY A 154 -19.87 16.47 4.59
N ASN A 155 -19.26 17.11 3.57
CA ASN A 155 -17.82 16.94 3.28
C ASN A 155 -16.90 18.14 3.60
N ASN A 156 -17.45 19.24 4.13
CA ASN A 156 -16.74 20.52 4.29
C ASN A 156 -16.85 21.06 5.73
N ALA A 157 -16.17 20.43 6.68
CA ALA A 157 -16.25 20.78 8.10
C ALA A 157 -15.74 22.20 8.43
N ASP A 158 -14.94 22.81 7.55
CA ASP A 158 -14.36 24.15 7.68
C ASP A 158 -15.20 25.26 7.02
N GLY A 159 -16.34 24.91 6.41
CA GLY A 159 -17.23 25.87 5.75
C GLY A 159 -16.72 26.40 4.40
N ASN A 160 -15.74 25.73 3.79
CA ASN A 160 -15.21 26.07 2.46
C ASN A 160 -15.45 24.92 1.47
N TYR A 161 -15.56 25.25 0.19
CA TYR A 161 -15.73 24.29 -0.90
C TYR A 161 -14.64 24.50 -1.95
N GLU A 162 -14.00 23.42 -2.36
CA GLU A 162 -12.98 23.44 -3.41
C GLU A 162 -13.53 22.85 -4.70
N GLN A 163 -13.28 23.54 -5.81
CA GLN A 163 -13.63 23.06 -7.13
C GLN A 163 -12.45 23.19 -8.09
N LEU A 164 -12.15 22.11 -8.81
CA LEU A 164 -11.19 22.12 -9.91
C LEU A 164 -11.86 22.62 -11.20
N LEU A 165 -11.30 23.68 -11.79
CA LEU A 165 -11.58 24.09 -13.15
C LEU A 165 -10.48 23.52 -14.06
N ASN A 166 -10.83 22.58 -14.93
CA ASN A 166 -9.89 21.98 -15.89
C ASN A 166 -9.86 22.77 -17.20
N PHE A 167 -8.68 22.92 -17.79
CA PHE A 167 -8.49 23.61 -19.07
C PHE A 167 -7.20 23.16 -19.78
N PRO A 168 -7.00 23.47 -21.09
CA PRO A 168 -5.76 23.14 -21.79
C PRO A 168 -4.51 23.72 -21.11
N ALA A 169 -3.38 23.02 -21.20
CA ALA A 169 -2.12 23.45 -20.59
C ALA A 169 -1.75 24.89 -21.01
N SER A 170 -1.48 25.75 -20.03
CA SER A 170 -1.31 27.18 -20.20
C SER A 170 -0.25 27.75 -19.26
N THR A 171 0.46 28.79 -19.71
CA THR A 171 1.59 29.42 -19.00
C THR A 171 1.38 30.92 -18.74
N TYR A 172 0.15 31.44 -18.95
CA TYR A 172 -0.12 32.86 -18.76
C TYR A 172 0.31 33.34 -17.37
N HIS A 173 0.84 34.56 -17.30
CA HIS A 173 1.24 35.16 -16.03
C HIS A 173 0.04 35.47 -15.12
N TYR A 174 -1.12 35.78 -15.69
CA TYR A 174 -2.36 36.06 -14.96
C TYR A 174 -3.52 35.22 -15.47
N PHE A 175 -4.28 34.65 -14.53
CA PHE A 175 -5.54 33.98 -14.80
C PHE A 175 -6.69 34.78 -14.18
N LYS A 176 -7.65 35.20 -15.00
CA LYS A 176 -8.86 35.90 -14.56
C LYS A 176 -10.04 34.94 -14.59
N ILE A 177 -10.64 34.76 -13.43
CA ILE A 177 -11.83 33.95 -13.19
C ILE A 177 -13.02 34.90 -13.09
N GLN A 178 -14.01 34.70 -13.95
CA GLN A 178 -15.23 35.51 -13.98
C GLN A 178 -16.44 34.63 -13.74
N VAL A 179 -17.11 34.84 -12.61
CA VAL A 179 -18.35 34.12 -12.28
C VAL A 179 -19.52 35.02 -12.64
N ASN A 180 -20.38 34.54 -13.53
CA ASN A 180 -21.60 35.25 -13.91
C ASN A 180 -22.67 35.09 -12.82
N ASN A 181 -22.94 36.15 -12.06
CA ASN A 181 -23.87 36.13 -10.94
C ASN A 181 -25.35 36.26 -11.34
N ARG A 182 -25.65 36.55 -12.61
CA ARG A 182 -27.03 36.73 -13.13
C ARG A 182 -27.87 37.72 -12.29
N GLN A 183 -27.29 38.84 -11.89
CA GLN A 183 -27.92 39.86 -11.03
C GLN A 183 -28.34 39.35 -9.63
N LYS A 184 -27.79 38.23 -9.17
CA LYS A 184 -27.96 37.72 -7.81
C LYS A 184 -26.73 38.03 -6.96
N ALA A 185 -26.83 37.77 -5.66
CA ALA A 185 -25.69 37.89 -4.74
C ALA A 185 -24.46 37.11 -5.25
N PRO A 186 -23.25 37.66 -5.07
CA PRO A 186 -22.01 37.10 -5.60
C PRO A 186 -21.59 35.82 -4.87
N VAL A 187 -20.83 34.98 -5.57
CA VAL A 187 -20.08 33.87 -4.96
C VAL A 187 -18.77 34.40 -4.39
N ALA A 188 -18.42 33.99 -3.18
CA ALA A 188 -17.17 34.37 -2.53
C ALA A 188 -16.04 33.39 -2.88
N ILE A 189 -15.16 33.79 -3.79
CA ILE A 189 -13.89 33.10 -4.08
C ILE A 189 -12.86 33.59 -3.06
N LEU A 190 -12.29 32.66 -2.29
CA LEU A 190 -11.32 32.93 -1.23
C LEU A 190 -9.90 32.83 -1.78
N GLU A 191 -9.60 31.73 -2.49
CA GLU A 191 -8.27 31.47 -3.03
C GLU A 191 -8.39 30.78 -4.39
N ALA A 192 -7.39 31.01 -5.24
CA ALA A 192 -7.16 30.20 -6.43
C ALA A 192 -5.72 29.71 -6.44
N GLY A 193 -5.50 28.49 -6.90
CA GLY A 193 -4.17 27.90 -6.93
C GLY A 193 -4.16 26.52 -7.55
N ILE A 194 -3.06 25.80 -7.32
CA ILE A 194 -2.88 24.43 -7.82
C ILE A 194 -2.40 23.52 -6.70
N TYR A 195 -2.73 22.23 -6.81
CA TYR A 195 -2.02 21.21 -6.06
C TYR A 195 -0.78 20.81 -6.83
N LYS A 196 0.40 20.99 -6.25
CA LYS A 196 1.60 20.35 -6.79
C LYS A 196 1.48 18.86 -6.50
N LEU A 197 1.38 18.04 -7.54
CA LEU A 197 1.61 16.61 -7.40
C LEU A 197 3.06 16.45 -6.91
N GLN A 198 3.25 16.29 -5.61
CA GLN A 198 4.52 15.79 -5.12
C GLN A 198 4.62 14.37 -5.67
N GLN A 199 5.52 14.15 -6.63
CA GLN A 199 5.95 12.82 -6.97
C GLN A 199 6.54 12.23 -5.69
N VAL A 200 5.75 11.37 -5.07
CA VAL A 200 6.22 10.55 -3.98
C VAL A 200 7.20 9.57 -4.60
N ASN A 201 8.48 9.87 -4.47
CA ASN A 201 9.51 8.93 -4.88
C ASN A 201 9.42 7.70 -3.98
N PRO A 202 9.36 6.48 -4.55
CA PRO A 202 9.39 5.28 -3.75
C PRO A 202 10.69 5.26 -2.92
N GLU A 203 10.58 4.95 -1.64
CA GLU A 203 11.74 4.83 -0.78
C GLU A 203 12.26 3.40 -0.78
N TYR A 204 13.58 3.28 -0.81
CA TYR A 204 14.27 2.00 -0.95
C TYR A 204 15.27 1.80 0.19
N THR A 205 15.35 0.57 0.70
CA THR A 205 16.38 0.15 1.65
C THR A 205 17.41 -0.73 0.95
N ALA A 206 18.69 -0.41 1.09
CA ALA A 206 19.79 -1.21 0.56
C ALA A 206 19.85 -2.59 1.26
N LEU A 207 19.99 -3.65 0.48
CA LEU A 207 20.12 -5.02 0.96
C LEU A 207 21.55 -5.29 1.43
N LYS A 208 21.69 -5.87 2.62
CA LYS A 208 22.99 -6.16 3.24
C LYS A 208 23.53 -7.54 2.84
N GLY A 209 24.85 -7.66 2.77
CA GLY A 209 25.54 -8.92 2.47
C GLY A 209 25.37 -9.36 1.01
N LEU A 210 25.32 -8.39 0.09
CA LEU A 210 25.42 -8.64 -1.34
C LEU A 210 26.87 -8.92 -1.72
N THR A 211 27.08 -9.94 -2.53
CA THR A 211 28.34 -10.20 -3.24
C THR A 211 28.03 -10.42 -4.70
N PHE A 212 28.97 -10.08 -5.60
CA PHE A 212 28.80 -10.35 -7.02
C PHE A 212 30.09 -10.83 -7.67
N THR A 213 29.95 -11.55 -8.77
CA THR A 213 31.06 -11.97 -9.64
C THR A 213 30.65 -11.79 -11.09
N GLN A 214 31.57 -11.38 -11.94
CA GLN A 214 31.36 -11.25 -13.38
C GLN A 214 32.19 -12.30 -14.12
N LYS A 215 31.61 -12.88 -15.17
CA LYS A 215 32.29 -13.74 -16.13
C LYS A 215 31.95 -13.28 -17.54
N ASP A 216 32.98 -12.94 -18.32
CA ASP A 216 32.82 -12.50 -19.70
C ASP A 216 33.17 -13.66 -20.65
N SER A 217 32.34 -13.87 -21.67
CA SER A 217 32.50 -14.94 -22.65
C SER A 217 31.96 -14.50 -24.01
N GLY A 218 32.87 -14.25 -24.96
CA GLY A 218 32.49 -13.76 -26.29
C GLY A 218 31.82 -12.39 -26.19
N ASN A 219 30.63 -12.27 -26.77
CA ASN A 219 29.82 -11.05 -26.78
C ASN A 219 28.85 -10.96 -25.58
N ILE A 220 29.00 -11.80 -24.55
CA ILE A 220 28.10 -11.84 -23.38
C ILE A 220 28.90 -11.70 -22.09
N SER A 221 28.39 -10.88 -21.17
CA SER A 221 28.84 -10.83 -19.77
C SER A 221 27.77 -11.39 -18.84
N SER A 222 28.13 -12.35 -17.99
CA SER A 222 27.26 -12.94 -16.97
C SER A 222 27.64 -12.42 -15.58
N VAL A 223 26.79 -11.60 -14.97
CA VAL A 223 26.97 -11.06 -13.62
C VAL A 223 26.10 -11.83 -12.64
N HIS A 224 26.73 -12.53 -11.70
CA HIS A 224 26.05 -13.33 -10.68
C HIS A 224 26.04 -12.57 -9.36
N ILE A 225 24.85 -12.23 -8.88
CA ILE A 225 24.62 -11.51 -7.63
C ILE A 225 24.08 -12.50 -6.59
N ARG A 226 24.68 -12.53 -5.40
CA ARG A 226 24.29 -13.40 -4.29
C ARG A 226 23.98 -12.57 -3.06
N LEU A 227 22.83 -12.86 -2.44
CA LEU A 227 22.34 -12.22 -1.22
C LEU A 227 22.41 -13.21 -0.05
N SER A 228 22.46 -12.65 1.16
CA SER A 228 22.46 -13.44 2.40
C SER A 228 21.13 -14.16 2.68
N ASN A 229 20.02 -13.68 2.10
CA ASN A 229 18.68 -14.28 2.22
C ASN A 229 17.88 -14.11 0.92
N ALA A 230 16.73 -14.78 0.82
CA ALA A 230 15.78 -14.58 -0.27
C ALA A 230 14.98 -13.28 -0.04
N TYR A 231 15.60 -12.14 -0.34
CA TYR A 231 14.97 -10.83 -0.26
C TYR A 231 14.07 -10.56 -1.46
N THR A 232 13.08 -9.69 -1.29
CA THR A 232 12.38 -9.08 -2.42
C THR A 232 13.29 -7.98 -2.97
N ILE A 233 13.73 -8.10 -4.21
CA ILE A 233 14.58 -7.13 -4.88
C ILE A 233 13.69 -6.28 -5.77
N ASN A 234 13.77 -4.95 -5.59
CA ASN A 234 12.98 -4.00 -6.35
C ASN A 234 13.81 -3.09 -7.26
N LYS A 235 15.10 -2.98 -6.98
CA LYS A 235 16.04 -2.14 -7.71
C LYS A 235 17.45 -2.68 -7.58
N ILE A 236 18.24 -2.66 -8.65
CA ILE A 236 19.70 -2.84 -8.61
C ILE A 236 20.34 -1.58 -9.16
N HIS A 237 21.26 -1.00 -8.41
CA HIS A 237 22.11 0.12 -8.83
C HIS A 237 23.49 -0.39 -9.22
N PHE A 238 24.03 0.12 -10.32
CA PHE A 238 25.37 -0.19 -10.80
C PHE A 238 26.30 1.02 -10.69
N ASP A 239 27.42 0.83 -9.99
CA ASP A 239 28.57 1.72 -10.07
C ASP A 239 29.46 1.18 -11.20
N ILE A 240 29.46 1.86 -12.36
CA ILE A 240 30.15 1.40 -13.57
C ILE A 240 31.44 2.22 -13.75
N ALA A 241 32.57 1.55 -13.86
CA ALA A 241 33.85 2.19 -14.10
C ALA A 241 33.82 2.96 -15.44
N VAL A 242 34.46 4.14 -15.45
CA VAL A 242 34.35 5.20 -16.45
C VAL A 242 34.28 4.68 -17.90
N THR A 243 33.06 4.49 -18.38
CA THR A 243 32.71 4.22 -19.79
C THR A 243 31.82 5.35 -20.25
N LYS A 244 32.38 6.28 -21.02
CA LYS A 244 31.71 7.54 -21.36
C LYS A 244 30.43 7.33 -22.18
N PHE A 245 30.39 6.28 -23.01
CA PHE A 245 29.26 5.96 -23.87
C PHE A 245 29.04 4.45 -23.89
N PHE A 246 27.86 4.02 -23.45
CA PHE A 246 27.44 2.63 -23.58
C PHE A 246 25.92 2.53 -23.70
N LYS A 247 25.48 1.43 -24.32
CA LYS A 247 24.10 0.95 -24.32
C LYS A 247 24.18 -0.59 -24.35
N ARG A 248 23.55 -1.26 -23.40
CA ARG A 248 23.60 -2.73 -23.28
C ARG A 248 22.21 -3.27 -22.96
N ALA A 249 21.80 -4.29 -23.70
CA ALA A 249 20.64 -5.10 -23.33
C ALA A 249 21.02 -6.06 -22.19
N ILE A 250 20.13 -6.18 -21.20
CA ILE A 250 20.30 -7.04 -20.03
C ILE A 250 19.08 -7.92 -19.90
N ALA A 251 19.28 -9.24 -19.83
CA ALA A 251 18.27 -10.20 -19.39
C ALA A 251 18.51 -10.56 -17.91
N ILE A 252 17.44 -10.59 -17.13
CA ILE A 252 17.46 -10.77 -15.67
C ILE A 252 16.86 -12.13 -15.33
N TYR A 253 17.55 -12.90 -14.51
CA TYR A 253 17.11 -14.22 -14.08
C TYR A 253 17.18 -14.35 -12.55
N ALA A 254 16.16 -14.97 -11.96
CA ALA A 254 16.29 -15.56 -10.63
C ALA A 254 16.91 -16.95 -10.75
N VAL A 255 17.86 -17.26 -9.86
CA VAL A 255 18.51 -18.57 -9.85
C VAL A 255 18.14 -19.31 -8.56
N GLU A 256 17.52 -20.47 -8.71
CA GLU A 256 17.17 -21.36 -7.60
C GLU A 256 17.49 -22.81 -7.98
N ASN A 257 18.30 -23.50 -7.17
CA ASN A 257 18.72 -24.89 -7.42
C ASN A 257 19.27 -25.12 -8.84
N GLN A 258 20.08 -24.20 -9.35
CA GLN A 258 20.65 -24.18 -10.72
C GLN A 258 19.64 -23.93 -11.84
N ASN A 259 18.34 -23.83 -11.54
CA ASN A 259 17.35 -23.43 -12.52
C ASN A 259 17.31 -21.90 -12.64
N ARG A 260 17.31 -21.42 -13.89
CA ARG A 260 17.17 -20.00 -14.23
C ARG A 260 15.70 -19.71 -14.56
N THR A 261 15.10 -18.79 -13.83
CA THR A 261 13.75 -18.28 -14.10
C THR A 261 13.88 -16.87 -14.66
N PHE A 262 13.44 -16.65 -15.90
CA PHE A 262 13.44 -15.33 -16.52
C PHE A 262 12.51 -14.37 -15.78
N LEU A 263 13.02 -13.19 -15.43
CA LEU A 263 12.28 -12.15 -14.71
C LEU A 263 11.92 -10.96 -15.60
N GLY A 264 12.65 -10.77 -16.70
CA GLY A 264 12.47 -9.66 -17.62
C GLY A 264 13.79 -9.24 -18.26
N ASP A 265 13.70 -8.35 -19.24
CA ASP A 265 14.83 -7.74 -19.92
C ASP A 265 14.70 -6.21 -19.95
N THR A 266 15.82 -5.54 -20.09
CA THR A 266 15.88 -4.08 -20.15
C THR A 266 17.15 -3.60 -20.84
N VAL A 267 17.32 -2.28 -20.97
CA VAL A 267 18.52 -1.65 -21.49
C VAL A 267 19.09 -0.68 -20.46
N ILE A 268 20.40 -0.79 -20.20
CA ILE A 268 21.16 0.24 -19.50
C ILE A 268 21.96 1.07 -20.51
N SER A 269 22.07 2.37 -20.28
CA SER A 269 22.85 3.25 -21.14
C SER A 269 23.41 4.44 -20.38
N SER A 270 24.51 5.02 -20.89
CA SER A 270 25.13 6.24 -20.37
C SER A 270 24.22 7.48 -20.39
N ALA A 271 23.11 7.45 -21.14
CA ALA A 271 22.12 8.53 -21.19
C ALA A 271 21.01 8.37 -20.14
N GLY A 272 20.87 7.17 -19.56
CA GLY A 272 19.91 6.84 -18.51
C GLY A 272 20.56 6.76 -17.14
N GLY A 273 19.74 6.46 -16.12
CA GLY A 273 20.26 6.11 -14.81
C GLY A 273 20.87 4.70 -14.81
N ASN A 274 21.76 4.44 -13.86
CA ASN A 274 22.34 3.11 -13.63
C ASN A 274 21.46 2.22 -12.74
N ASP A 275 20.15 2.46 -12.74
CA ASP A 275 19.17 1.73 -11.93
C ASP A 275 18.37 0.77 -12.81
N LEU A 276 18.29 -0.48 -12.39
CA LEU A 276 17.49 -1.53 -12.99
C LEU A 276 16.34 -1.89 -12.05
N TYR A 277 15.10 -1.72 -12.52
CA TYR A 277 13.88 -1.90 -11.72
C TYR A 277 13.14 -3.17 -12.14
N PHE A 278 12.77 -3.98 -11.15
CA PHE A 278 12.00 -5.23 -11.32
C PHE A 278 11.39 -5.61 -9.96
N SER A 279 10.66 -6.71 -9.85
CA SER A 279 10.21 -7.21 -8.55
C SER A 279 10.31 -8.72 -8.51
N ALA A 280 11.25 -9.24 -7.72
CA ALA A 280 11.41 -10.68 -7.56
C ALA A 280 11.94 -11.02 -6.17
N ARG A 281 11.45 -12.12 -5.58
CA ARG A 281 12.02 -12.68 -4.35
C ARG A 281 13.03 -13.76 -4.69
N ALA A 282 14.31 -13.47 -4.46
CA ALA A 282 15.38 -14.40 -4.80
C ALA A 282 16.59 -14.22 -3.89
N LYS A 283 17.34 -15.30 -3.69
CA LYS A 283 18.65 -15.26 -3.02
C LYS A 283 19.79 -15.02 -4.03
N GLN A 284 19.58 -15.39 -5.29
CA GLN A 284 20.55 -15.25 -6.37
C GLN A 284 19.87 -14.65 -7.60
N ILE A 285 20.52 -13.64 -8.19
CA ILE A 285 20.14 -13.03 -9.46
C ILE A 285 21.30 -13.21 -10.41
N GLU A 286 20.99 -13.55 -11.66
CA GLU A 286 21.94 -13.56 -12.75
C GLU A 286 21.51 -12.52 -13.79
N LEU A 287 22.44 -11.66 -14.18
CA LEU A 287 22.28 -10.70 -15.26
C LEU A 287 23.10 -11.17 -16.44
N GLU A 288 22.46 -11.30 -17.60
CA GLU A 288 23.12 -11.61 -18.86
C GLU A 288 23.12 -10.35 -19.72
N ILE A 289 24.31 -9.81 -19.97
CA ILE A 289 24.52 -8.53 -20.63
C ILE A 289 25.04 -8.80 -22.03
N GLN A 290 24.32 -8.32 -23.04
CA GLN A 290 24.73 -8.41 -24.43
C GLN A 290 25.70 -7.26 -24.74
N ASN A 291 26.96 -7.60 -24.95
CA ASN A 291 28.03 -6.65 -25.28
C ASN A 291 28.11 -6.32 -26.76
N GLU A 292 27.58 -7.20 -27.62
CA GLU A 292 27.79 -7.14 -29.07
C GLU A 292 29.30 -7.06 -29.37
N ASP A 293 29.75 -6.12 -30.19
CA ASP A 293 31.16 -5.90 -30.53
C ASP A 293 31.90 -4.99 -29.53
N ASN A 294 31.27 -4.62 -28.41
CA ASN A 294 31.85 -3.70 -27.44
C ASN A 294 32.59 -4.44 -26.32
N PRO A 295 33.56 -3.79 -25.64
CA PRO A 295 34.14 -4.35 -24.43
C PRO A 295 33.08 -4.53 -23.32
N PRO A 296 33.25 -5.55 -22.45
CA PRO A 296 32.45 -5.73 -21.25
C PRO A 296 32.41 -4.47 -20.39
N LEU A 297 31.25 -4.22 -19.75
CA LEU A 297 31.16 -3.20 -18.72
C LEU A 297 31.89 -3.67 -17.46
N ALA A 298 32.69 -2.78 -16.86
CA ALA A 298 33.34 -3.04 -15.59
C ALA A 298 32.49 -2.46 -14.45
N PHE A 299 31.95 -3.34 -13.61
CA PHE A 299 31.18 -2.96 -12.42
C PHE A 299 32.12 -2.82 -11.21
N GLU A 300 32.23 -1.61 -10.67
CA GLU A 300 32.98 -1.35 -9.43
C GLU A 300 32.18 -1.86 -8.22
N ASN A 301 30.88 -1.60 -8.23
CA ASN A 301 29.99 -2.02 -7.16
C ASN A 301 28.56 -2.22 -7.68
N ILE A 302 27.83 -3.09 -7.01
CA ILE A 302 26.43 -3.40 -7.30
C ILE A 302 25.66 -3.35 -6.00
N THR A 303 24.64 -2.50 -5.94
CA THR A 303 23.79 -2.39 -4.75
C THR A 303 22.36 -2.80 -5.09
N ALA A 304 21.84 -3.82 -4.42
CA ALA A 304 20.43 -4.20 -4.54
C ALA A 304 19.60 -3.52 -3.45
N TYR A 305 18.37 -3.15 -3.78
CA TYR A 305 17.44 -2.50 -2.87
C TYR A 305 16.08 -3.18 -2.87
N GLN A 306 15.42 -3.07 -1.73
CA GLN A 306 14.01 -3.45 -1.56
C GLN A 306 13.17 -2.19 -1.34
N LEU A 307 11.98 -2.16 -1.93
CA LEU A 307 10.98 -1.13 -1.69
C LEU A 307 10.54 -1.16 -0.21
N ASN A 308 10.52 0.01 0.42
CA ASN A 308 10.10 0.13 1.82
C ASN A 308 8.61 -0.20 1.95
N GLN A 309 8.26 -0.99 2.96
CA GLN A 309 6.88 -1.30 3.31
C GLN A 309 6.68 -1.07 4.80
N SER A 310 5.45 -0.73 5.19
CA SER A 310 5.11 -0.49 6.57
C SER A 310 3.68 -0.89 6.87
N LEU A 311 3.39 -1.13 8.14
CA LEU A 311 2.04 -1.25 8.67
C LEU A 311 1.68 0.02 9.44
N VAL A 312 0.40 0.34 9.55
CA VAL A 312 -0.11 1.45 10.36
C VAL A 312 -1.13 0.88 11.32
N ALA A 313 -0.92 1.09 12.61
CA ALA A 313 -1.77 0.57 13.67
C ALA A 313 -1.90 1.58 14.81
N TYR A 314 -3.03 1.53 15.52
CA TYR A 314 -3.21 2.30 16.75
C TYR A 314 -2.60 1.54 17.93
N LEU A 315 -1.65 2.15 18.62
CA LEU A 315 -0.92 1.57 19.74
C LEU A 315 -1.17 2.40 21.00
N ASN A 316 -1.35 1.74 22.14
CA ASN A 316 -1.46 2.36 23.46
C ASN A 316 -0.09 2.45 24.13
N LYS A 317 0.16 3.55 24.83
CA LYS A 317 1.40 3.77 25.59
C LYS A 317 1.67 2.71 26.67
N ALA A 318 0.63 2.19 27.32
CA ALA A 318 0.77 1.26 28.44
C ALA A 318 1.06 -0.19 27.99
N ASP A 319 0.74 -0.53 26.75
CA ASP A 319 0.84 -1.88 26.22
C ASP A 319 2.23 -2.16 25.62
N THR A 320 2.51 -3.45 25.43
CA THR A 320 3.67 -3.93 24.68
C THR A 320 3.19 -4.62 23.42
N TYR A 321 4.01 -4.58 22.37
CA TYR A 321 3.61 -5.12 21.07
C TYR A 321 4.73 -5.94 20.44
N GLN A 322 4.33 -6.95 19.67
CA GLN A 322 5.23 -7.74 18.85
C GLN A 322 4.61 -8.02 17.48
N LEU A 323 5.44 -8.00 16.44
CA LEU A 323 5.08 -8.43 15.10
C LEU A 323 5.34 -9.93 14.95
N LEU A 324 4.33 -10.70 14.55
CA LEU A 324 4.42 -12.12 14.22
C LEU A 324 4.38 -12.32 12.70
N PHE A 325 5.17 -13.28 12.21
CA PHE A 325 5.28 -13.62 10.79
C PHE A 325 5.91 -15.01 10.57
N GLY A 326 5.90 -15.48 9.32
CA GLY A 326 6.42 -16.78 8.91
C GLY A 326 5.40 -17.93 8.98
N ASP A 327 4.10 -17.62 8.96
CA ASP A 327 3.04 -18.62 8.84
C ASP A 327 2.63 -18.79 7.37
N SER A 328 3.01 -19.89 6.75
CA SER A 328 2.66 -20.19 5.35
C SER A 328 1.15 -20.37 5.13
N THR A 329 0.41 -20.73 6.18
CA THR A 329 -1.04 -21.02 6.13
C THR A 329 -1.91 -19.81 6.45
N ALA A 330 -1.33 -18.71 6.95
CA ALA A 330 -2.08 -17.52 7.29
C ALA A 330 -2.72 -16.87 6.05
N MET A 331 -4.00 -16.51 6.20
CA MET A 331 -4.76 -15.69 5.24
C MET A 331 -4.64 -14.21 5.60
N LYS A 332 -4.82 -13.34 4.61
CA LYS A 332 -4.77 -11.88 4.81
C LYS A 332 -5.92 -11.45 5.75
N PRO A 333 -5.65 -10.67 6.81
CA PRO A 333 -6.71 -10.19 7.67
C PRO A 333 -7.48 -9.06 6.99
N PHE A 334 -8.79 -8.99 7.25
CA PHE A 334 -9.66 -7.91 6.82
C PHE A 334 -10.08 -7.11 8.06
N TYR A 335 -9.55 -5.91 8.19
CA TYR A 335 -9.83 -5.01 9.32
C TYR A 335 -10.62 -3.79 8.84
N ASP A 336 -11.56 -3.33 9.67
CA ASP A 336 -12.36 -2.12 9.38
C ASP A 336 -11.49 -0.87 9.20
N LEU A 337 -10.30 -0.84 9.82
CA LEU A 337 -9.33 0.25 9.68
C LEU A 337 -9.01 0.55 8.20
N GLY A 338 -9.12 -0.45 7.30
CA GLY A 338 -8.97 -0.26 5.86
C GLY A 338 -9.92 0.77 5.26
N TYR A 339 -11.16 0.87 5.76
CA TYR A 339 -12.15 1.85 5.28
C TYR A 339 -11.88 3.28 5.73
N PHE A 340 -11.03 3.45 6.75
CA PHE A 340 -10.67 4.75 7.33
C PHE A 340 -9.24 5.17 6.99
N ALA A 341 -8.56 4.46 6.08
CA ALA A 341 -7.19 4.80 5.66
C ALA A 341 -7.08 6.23 5.12
N ASP A 342 -8.14 6.72 4.46
CA ASP A 342 -8.24 8.09 3.99
C ASP A 342 -8.21 9.10 5.13
N SER A 343 -8.79 8.79 6.30
CA SER A 343 -8.84 9.71 7.46
C SER A 343 -7.52 9.77 8.24
N LEU A 344 -6.54 8.91 7.92
CA LEU A 344 -5.24 8.85 8.59
C LEU A 344 -4.32 9.95 8.03
N HIS A 345 -4.61 11.20 8.39
CA HIS A 345 -4.06 12.41 7.76
C HIS A 345 -2.82 13.01 8.45
N LEU A 346 -2.08 12.25 9.26
CA LEU A 346 -1.07 12.81 10.16
C LEU A 346 0.36 12.42 9.79
N GLN A 347 1.34 13.24 10.21
CA GLN A 347 2.72 12.81 10.36
C GLN A 347 2.74 11.70 11.42
N ILE A 348 2.70 10.45 10.97
CA ILE A 348 2.65 9.28 11.84
C ILE A 348 4.07 8.97 12.33
N PRO A 349 4.33 8.90 13.64
CA PRO A 349 5.64 8.53 14.15
C PRO A 349 6.06 7.13 13.66
N LEU A 350 7.31 7.00 13.24
CA LEU A 350 7.88 5.76 12.71
C LEU A 350 8.43 4.89 13.84
N LEU A 351 8.02 3.63 13.89
CA LEU A 351 8.61 2.57 14.70
C LEU A 351 9.34 1.59 13.80
N THR A 352 10.56 1.24 14.18
CA THR A 352 11.30 0.16 13.52
C THR A 352 11.27 -1.08 14.42
N THR A 353 10.94 -2.24 13.83
CA THR A 353 10.91 -3.51 14.56
C THR A 353 12.29 -3.81 15.18
N GLY A 354 12.29 -4.36 16.39
CA GLY A 354 13.49 -4.89 17.03
C GLY A 354 14.05 -6.13 16.34
N LYS A 355 14.99 -6.82 17.02
CA LYS A 355 15.63 -8.02 16.48
C LYS A 355 14.61 -9.15 16.29
N ILE A 356 14.72 -9.85 15.16
CA ILE A 356 13.93 -11.05 14.87
C ILE A 356 14.39 -12.19 15.77
N THR A 357 13.45 -12.85 16.43
CA THR A 357 13.66 -14.06 17.24
C THR A 357 12.67 -15.15 16.83
N PRO A 358 12.99 -16.44 17.05
CA PRO A 358 12.00 -17.51 16.94
C PRO A 358 10.82 -17.22 17.88
N ASN A 359 9.60 -17.53 17.43
CA ASN A 359 8.42 -17.45 18.29
C ASN A 359 8.42 -18.66 19.24
N PRO A 360 8.51 -18.47 20.58
CA PRO A 360 8.53 -19.59 21.52
C PRO A 360 7.20 -20.37 21.55
N LEU A 361 6.11 -19.75 21.09
CA LEU A 361 4.81 -20.41 20.97
C LEU A 361 4.68 -21.21 19.67
N TYR A 362 5.64 -21.13 18.74
CA TYR A 362 5.55 -21.85 17.47
C TYR A 362 5.50 -23.36 17.71
N GLN A 363 4.43 -23.99 17.25
CA GLN A 363 4.31 -25.44 17.17
C GLN A 363 4.32 -25.81 15.70
N ARG A 364 5.35 -26.56 15.29
CA ARG A 364 5.39 -27.10 13.93
C ARG A 364 4.14 -27.96 13.77
N LYS A 365 3.24 -27.54 12.87
CA LYS A 365 2.18 -28.42 12.37
C LYS A 365 2.92 -29.59 11.73
N ILE A 366 3.02 -30.71 12.45
CA ILE A 366 3.38 -31.99 11.85
C ILE A 366 2.30 -32.12 10.77
N ALA A 367 2.70 -32.15 9.49
CA ALA A 367 1.78 -32.38 8.39
C ALA A 367 0.87 -33.50 8.87
N ASP A 368 -0.43 -33.22 8.95
CA ASP A 368 -1.40 -34.14 9.53
C ASP A 368 -1.05 -35.51 8.96
N SER A 369 -0.43 -36.37 9.79
CA SER A 369 -0.50 -37.81 9.59
C SER A 369 -1.98 -37.96 9.42
N GLU A 370 -2.45 -38.24 8.20
CA GLU A 370 -3.86 -38.45 7.88
C GLU A 370 -4.46 -39.03 9.14
N GLN A 371 -5.28 -38.26 9.87
CA GLN A 371 -5.85 -38.74 11.12
C GLN A 371 -6.71 -39.90 10.68
N HIS A 372 -6.10 -41.09 10.69
CA HIS A 372 -6.61 -42.26 10.04
C HIS A 372 -7.66 -42.73 11.02
N VAL A 373 -8.89 -42.20 10.86
CA VAL A 373 -10.03 -42.65 11.65
C VAL A 373 -10.09 -44.14 11.41
N PRO A 374 -9.74 -44.95 12.41
CA PRO A 374 -9.49 -46.36 12.14
C PRO A 374 -10.84 -46.95 11.73
N LYS A 375 -10.86 -47.70 10.62
CA LYS A 375 -12.12 -48.15 9.97
C LYS A 375 -13.10 -48.80 10.96
N TRP A 376 -12.60 -49.45 12.02
CA TRP A 376 -13.42 -50.05 13.08
C TRP A 376 -14.28 -49.03 13.85
N LEU A 377 -13.83 -47.79 14.00
CA LEU A 377 -14.56 -46.73 14.72
C LEU A 377 -15.77 -46.25 13.90
N ILE A 378 -15.64 -46.25 12.57
CA ILE A 378 -16.76 -46.00 11.64
C ILE A 378 -17.78 -47.15 11.77
N TRP A 379 -17.32 -48.41 11.79
CA TRP A 379 -18.19 -49.56 12.00
C TRP A 379 -18.85 -49.57 13.39
N ALA A 380 -18.15 -49.15 14.44
CA ALA A 380 -18.72 -49.01 15.78
C ALA A 380 -19.81 -47.93 15.82
N ALA A 381 -19.58 -46.79 15.16
CA ALA A 381 -20.60 -45.74 15.04
C ALA A 381 -21.83 -46.23 14.26
N ILE A 382 -21.63 -46.96 13.16
CA ILE A 382 -22.73 -47.58 12.40
C ILE A 382 -23.51 -48.57 13.27
N LEU A 383 -22.81 -49.45 14.00
CA LEU A 383 -23.45 -50.41 14.90
C LEU A 383 -24.30 -49.71 15.97
N ILE A 384 -23.79 -48.63 16.55
CA ILE A 384 -24.52 -47.83 17.54
C ILE A 384 -25.80 -47.25 16.92
N VAL A 385 -25.70 -46.64 15.73
CA VAL A 385 -26.86 -46.06 15.04
C VAL A 385 -27.91 -47.14 14.69
N VAL A 386 -27.47 -48.28 14.18
CA VAL A 386 -28.35 -49.42 13.87
C VAL A 386 -29.02 -49.96 15.13
N THR A 387 -28.30 -50.06 16.24
CA THR A 387 -28.85 -50.52 17.52
C THR A 387 -29.90 -49.54 18.05
N ILE A 388 -29.62 -48.23 17.97
CA ILE A 388 -30.58 -47.19 18.37
C ILE A 388 -31.85 -47.27 17.50
N LEU A 389 -31.69 -47.42 16.17
CA LEU A 389 -32.82 -47.57 15.24
C LEU A 389 -33.64 -48.83 15.53
N ALA A 390 -32.98 -49.97 15.80
CA ALA A 390 -33.65 -51.21 16.16
C ALA A 390 -34.43 -51.09 17.47
N VAL A 391 -33.84 -50.47 18.50
CA VAL A 391 -34.51 -50.22 19.78
C VAL A 391 -35.71 -49.30 19.63
N LEU A 392 -35.58 -48.21 18.86
CA LEU A 392 -36.68 -47.30 18.55
C LEU A 392 -37.80 -48.03 17.79
N THR A 393 -37.46 -48.84 16.80
CA THR A 393 -38.42 -49.60 15.98
C THR A 393 -39.17 -50.63 16.82
N TYR A 394 -38.47 -51.37 17.69
CA TYR A 394 -39.07 -52.32 18.64
C TYR A 394 -39.99 -51.62 19.64
N LYS A 395 -39.57 -50.47 20.17
CA LYS A 395 -40.39 -49.70 21.11
C LYS A 395 -41.69 -49.21 20.46
N LEU A 396 -41.61 -48.73 19.22
CA LEU A 396 -42.78 -48.29 18.44
C LEU A 396 -43.74 -49.44 18.11
N THR A 397 -43.24 -50.61 17.69
CA THR A 397 -44.11 -51.78 17.42
C THR A 397 -44.74 -52.34 18.69
N LYS A 398 -44.04 -52.33 19.82
CA LYS A 398 -44.59 -52.75 21.12
C LYS A 398 -45.65 -51.77 21.66
N GLU A 399 -45.55 -50.48 21.34
CA GLU A 399 -46.59 -49.50 21.68
C GLU A 399 -47.83 -49.64 20.79
N ILE A 400 -47.68 -50.09 19.53
CA ILE A 400 -48.80 -50.37 18.62
C ILE A 400 -49.55 -51.63 19.06
N GLY A 401 -48.85 -52.71 19.44
CA GLY A 401 -49.47 -53.95 19.94
C GLY A 401 -50.07 -53.89 21.35
N LYS A 402 -50.05 -52.70 22.00
CA LYS A 402 -50.73 -52.43 23.28
C LYS A 402 -52.00 -51.59 23.12
N ARG A 403 -52.38 -51.27 21.88
CA ARG A 403 -53.60 -50.50 21.53
C ARG A 403 -54.70 -51.34 20.86
N GLU A 404 -54.52 -52.65 20.81
CA GLU A 404 -55.60 -53.65 20.72
C GLU A 404 -55.76 -54.30 22.09
#